data_AF-A0A7W1FEJ0-F1
#
_entry.id   AF-A0A7W1FEJ0-F1
#
_cell.length_a   1.000
_cell.length_b   1.000
_cell.length_c   1.000
_cell.angle_alpha   90.00
_cell.angle_beta   90.00
_cell.angle_gamma   90.00
#
_symmetry.space_group_name_H-M   'P 1'
#
loop_
_entity.id
_entity.type
_entity.pdbx_description
1 polymer ?
#
loop_
_entity_poly.entity_id
_entity_poly.type
_entity_poly.pdbx_seq_one_letter_code
_entity_poly.pdbx_strand_id
1 'polypeptide(L)'
;MNKPYSASGGAIDPLYLAALRQVRAKGVRPDLMATLPDKVSSPTVNLFAERRTGEETTIGIFWGYDGSNRLGTPPRFLNQIIREVALNIENPATNALNDEGQNARLFAFANAAMGDAGILSWEQKYCHDFWRPVVGIREHDEAYGPKAPYPEKKANPEDSDAGWLPLGAPSTNLRASLKSLKPAF
;
A
#
# COMPACT_ATOMS: atom_id res chain seq x y z
N MET A 1 5.91 0.07 16.67
CA MET A 1 5.91 0.82 15.41
C MET A 1 6.76 2.06 15.55
N ASN A 2 7.86 2.13 14.81
CA ASN A 2 8.78 3.26 14.80
C ASN A 2 8.35 4.33 13.80
N LYS A 3 8.40 5.61 14.20
CA LYS A 3 8.29 6.74 13.28
C LYS A 3 9.54 6.74 12.39
N PRO A 4 9.40 6.80 11.05
CA PRO A 4 10.55 7.04 10.17
C PRO A 4 11.12 8.40 10.53
N TYR A 5 12.33 8.38 11.09
CA TYR A 5 13.19 9.54 11.36
C TYR A 5 12.57 10.67 12.23
N SER A 6 12.92 10.66 13.52
CA SER A 6 13.23 11.92 14.23
C SER A 6 14.26 11.68 15.33
N ALA A 7 15.28 10.87 15.06
CA ALA A 7 16.36 10.61 16.01
C ALA A 7 17.59 11.47 15.70
N SER A 8 17.44 12.80 15.59
CA SER A 8 18.54 13.80 15.72
C SER A 8 18.19 15.22 15.23
N GLY A 9 17.05 15.83 15.60
CA GLY A 9 16.81 17.28 15.37
C GLY A 9 17.03 17.85 13.95
N GLY A 10 17.08 16.99 12.92
CA GLY A 10 17.32 17.35 11.54
C GLY A 10 16.01 17.61 10.80
N ALA A 11 16.08 18.37 9.71
CA ALA A 11 14.95 18.57 8.81
C ALA A 11 14.43 17.22 8.28
N ILE A 12 13.11 17.08 8.18
CA ILE A 12 12.47 15.88 7.61
C ILE A 12 12.92 15.74 6.15
N ASP A 13 13.26 14.52 5.74
CA ASP A 13 13.65 14.21 4.36
C ASP A 13 12.56 14.67 3.37
N PRO A 14 12.89 15.54 2.39
CA PRO A 14 11.94 15.99 1.37
C PRO A 14 11.31 14.83 0.56
N LEU A 15 12.04 13.75 0.31
CA LEU A 15 11.51 12.58 -0.40
C LEU A 15 10.46 11.86 0.45
N TYR A 16 10.69 11.77 1.76
CA TYR A 16 9.72 11.22 2.68
C TYR A 16 8.44 12.06 2.72
N LEU A 17 8.55 13.40 2.80
CA LEU A 17 7.40 14.29 2.79
C LEU A 17 6.61 14.19 1.48
N ALA A 18 7.29 14.10 0.33
CA ALA A 18 6.63 13.89 -0.96
C ALA A 18 5.86 12.56 -0.99
N ALA A 19 6.46 11.47 -0.52
CA ALA A 19 5.81 10.17 -0.44
C ALA A 19 4.62 10.16 0.53
N LEU A 20 4.76 10.74 1.72
CA LEU A 20 3.68 10.89 2.72
C LEU A 20 2.47 11.59 2.10
N ARG A 21 2.72 12.72 1.44
CA ARG A 21 1.73 13.55 0.76
C ARG A 21 1.03 12.80 -0.36
N GLN A 22 1.80 12.10 -1.20
CA GLN A 22 1.23 11.26 -2.28
C GLN A 22 0.34 10.14 -1.71
N VAL A 23 0.80 9.42 -0.67
CA VAL A 23 0.02 8.36 -0.03
C VAL A 23 -1.24 8.92 0.62
N ARG A 24 -1.20 10.12 1.19
CA ARG A 24 -2.38 10.79 1.74
C ARG A 24 -3.41 11.12 0.66
N ALA A 25 -2.99 11.75 -0.44
CA ALA A 25 -3.86 12.15 -1.54
C ALA A 25 -4.44 10.96 -2.31
N LYS A 26 -3.58 9.99 -2.67
CA LYS A 26 -3.97 8.82 -3.46
C LYS A 26 -4.52 7.68 -2.62
N GLY A 27 -4.28 7.65 -1.32
CA GLY A 27 -4.72 6.58 -0.43
C GLY A 27 -6.06 6.82 0.25
N VAL A 28 -6.53 8.07 0.33
CA VAL A 28 -7.76 8.43 1.07
C VAL A 28 -9.00 7.71 0.53
N ARG A 29 -9.96 7.38 1.40
CA ARG A 29 -11.24 6.76 1.04
C ARG A 29 -12.00 7.63 0.01
N PRO A 30 -12.63 7.04 -1.03
CA PRO A 30 -13.24 7.82 -2.12
C PRO A 30 -14.24 8.90 -1.67
N ASP A 31 -15.09 8.61 -0.70
CA ASP A 31 -16.09 9.55 -0.15
C ASP A 31 -15.48 10.68 0.69
N LEU A 32 -14.22 10.54 1.10
CA LEU A 32 -13.48 11.56 1.86
C LEU A 32 -12.50 12.34 0.98
N MET A 33 -12.47 12.13 -0.33
CA MET A 33 -11.53 12.85 -1.22
C MET A 33 -11.74 14.37 -1.22
N ALA A 34 -12.91 14.85 -0.80
CA ALA A 34 -13.21 16.26 -0.62
C ALA A 34 -12.60 16.86 0.67
N THR A 35 -12.09 16.05 1.61
CA THR A 35 -11.47 16.54 2.85
C THR A 35 -9.98 16.87 2.68
N LEU A 36 -9.41 16.60 1.51
CA LEU A 36 -8.05 17.02 1.18
C LEU A 36 -7.97 18.56 1.10
N PRO A 37 -6.86 19.19 1.48
CA PRO A 37 -6.73 20.65 1.43
C PRO A 37 -6.67 21.19 -0.02
N ASP A 38 -7.40 22.28 -0.29
CA ASP A 38 -7.60 22.86 -1.64
C ASP A 38 -6.39 23.62 -2.20
N LYS A 39 -5.58 24.23 -1.33
CA LYS A 39 -4.31 24.91 -1.70
C LYS A 39 -3.35 24.86 -0.52
N VAL A 40 -2.17 24.32 -0.80
CA VAL A 40 -1.06 24.16 0.12
C VAL A 40 -0.38 25.53 0.27
N SER A 41 -0.07 25.91 1.51
CA SER A 41 0.75 27.09 1.86
C SER A 41 2.17 26.99 1.28
N SER A 42 2.56 25.78 0.87
CA SER A 42 3.77 25.45 0.13
C SER A 42 3.52 25.46 -1.39
N PRO A 43 4.28 26.25 -2.18
CA PRO A 43 4.13 26.37 -3.63
C PRO A 43 4.48 25.09 -4.42
N THR A 44 4.91 24.01 -3.76
CA THR A 44 5.55 22.85 -4.40
C THR A 44 4.71 21.58 -4.46
N VAL A 45 3.58 21.44 -3.74
CA VAL A 45 2.75 20.23 -3.78
C VAL A 45 1.26 20.58 -3.78
N ASN A 46 0.50 20.14 -4.78
CA ASN A 46 -0.96 20.24 -4.79
C ASN A 46 -1.58 18.86 -4.55
N LEU A 47 -1.88 18.53 -3.29
CA LEU A 47 -2.51 17.26 -2.90
C LEU A 47 -3.86 17.01 -3.58
N PHE A 48 -4.56 18.08 -3.97
CA PHE A 48 -5.84 18.01 -4.66
C PHE A 48 -5.68 17.67 -6.15
N ALA A 49 -4.61 18.13 -6.80
CA ALA A 49 -4.24 17.73 -8.15
C ALA A 49 -3.75 16.27 -8.21
N GLU A 50 -3.27 15.74 -7.09
CA GLU A 50 -2.76 14.36 -6.93
C GLU A 50 -3.83 13.36 -6.43
N ARG A 51 -5.12 13.69 -6.57
CA ARG A 51 -6.19 12.81 -6.16
C ARG A 51 -6.21 11.51 -6.96
N ARG A 52 -6.51 10.41 -6.27
CA ARG A 52 -6.69 9.09 -6.89
C ARG A 52 -7.72 9.14 -8.03
N THR A 53 -7.35 8.64 -9.21
CA THR A 53 -8.27 8.49 -10.34
C THR A 53 -9.14 7.23 -10.21
N GLY A 54 -10.18 7.13 -11.05
CA GLY A 54 -10.98 5.90 -11.15
C GLY A 54 -10.16 4.69 -11.62
N GLU A 55 -9.22 4.92 -12.54
CA GLU A 55 -8.29 3.90 -13.02
C GLU A 55 -7.36 3.42 -11.91
N GLU A 56 -6.74 4.34 -11.15
CA GLU A 56 -5.88 3.98 -10.03
C GLU A 56 -6.63 3.21 -8.93
N THR A 57 -7.92 3.52 -8.73
CA THR A 57 -8.79 2.74 -7.83
C THR A 57 -9.00 1.32 -8.33
N THR A 58 -9.27 1.17 -9.63
CA THR A 58 -9.43 -0.13 -10.28
C THR A 58 -8.15 -0.96 -10.18
N ILE A 59 -6.99 -0.37 -10.47
CA ILE A 59 -5.68 -1.01 -10.35
C ILE A 59 -5.44 -1.49 -8.91
N GLY A 60 -5.69 -0.62 -7.92
CA GLY A 60 -5.52 -0.98 -6.51
C GLY A 60 -6.39 -2.16 -6.08
N ILE A 61 -7.65 -2.21 -6.52
CA ILE A 61 -8.58 -3.31 -6.22
C ILE A 61 -8.22 -4.59 -6.98
N PHE A 62 -7.79 -4.47 -8.24
CA PHE A 62 -7.44 -5.61 -9.09
C PHE A 62 -6.36 -6.50 -8.46
N TRP A 63 -5.37 -5.88 -7.82
CA TRP A 63 -4.30 -6.58 -7.10
C TRP A 63 -4.67 -6.95 -5.64
N GLY A 64 -5.86 -6.58 -5.16
CA GLY A 64 -6.33 -6.71 -3.77
C GLY A 64 -6.72 -8.12 -3.32
N TYR A 65 -5.82 -9.09 -3.49
CA TYR A 65 -5.98 -10.48 -3.02
C TYR A 65 -5.60 -10.61 -1.54
N ASP A 66 -6.26 -9.87 -0.65
CA ASP A 66 -5.86 -9.74 0.76
C ASP A 66 -6.40 -10.86 1.69
N GLY A 67 -6.50 -12.10 1.19
CA GLY A 67 -7.00 -13.25 1.98
C GLY A 67 -8.53 -13.29 2.12
N SER A 68 -9.25 -12.60 1.23
CA SER A 68 -10.71 -12.55 1.26
C SER A 68 -11.37 -13.91 0.98
N ASN A 69 -12.55 -14.11 1.55
CA ASN A 69 -13.35 -15.33 1.39
C ASN A 69 -13.55 -15.68 -0.08
N ARG A 70 -13.28 -16.93 -0.45
CA ARG A 70 -13.40 -17.44 -1.84
C ARG A 70 -12.53 -16.74 -2.88
N LEU A 71 -11.63 -15.84 -2.47
CA LEU A 71 -10.71 -15.12 -3.35
C LEU A 71 -9.25 -15.54 -3.09
N GLY A 72 -8.84 -15.67 -1.83
CA GLY A 72 -7.49 -16.11 -1.46
C GLY A 72 -6.46 -14.98 -1.36
N THR A 73 -5.19 -15.36 -1.45
CA THR A 73 -4.00 -14.52 -1.20
C THR A 73 -3.25 -14.15 -2.49
N PRO A 74 -2.28 -13.21 -2.48
CA PRO A 74 -1.59 -12.79 -3.71
C PRO A 74 -0.88 -13.93 -4.46
N PRO A 75 -0.26 -14.94 -3.81
CA PRO A 75 0.33 -16.08 -4.53
C PRO A 75 -0.67 -16.87 -5.38
N ARG A 76 -1.96 -16.92 -4.99
CA ARG A 76 -3.01 -17.55 -5.81
C ARG A 76 -3.18 -16.78 -7.12
N PHE A 77 -3.27 -15.44 -7.04
CA PHE A 77 -3.46 -14.60 -8.22
C PHE A 77 -2.25 -14.63 -9.16
N LEU A 78 -1.04 -14.58 -8.60
CA LEU A 78 0.19 -14.74 -9.37
C LEU A 78 0.23 -16.08 -10.10
N ASN A 79 -0.19 -17.18 -9.46
CA ASN A 79 -0.32 -18.47 -10.15
C ASN A 79 -1.39 -18.47 -11.24
N GLN A 80 -2.49 -17.71 -11.12
CA GLN A 80 -3.46 -17.55 -12.21
C GLN A 80 -2.80 -16.87 -13.42
N ILE A 81 -2.00 -15.83 -13.20
CA ILE A 81 -1.25 -15.14 -14.26
C ILE A 81 -0.20 -16.08 -14.89
N ILE A 82 0.55 -16.82 -14.09
CA ILE A 82 1.56 -17.78 -14.59
C ILE A 82 0.91 -18.86 -15.46
N ARG A 83 -0.33 -19.28 -15.14
CA ARG A 83 -1.10 -20.21 -15.98
C ARG A 83 -1.46 -19.60 -17.33
N GLU A 84 -1.89 -18.33 -17.36
CA GLU A 84 -2.15 -17.65 -18.64
C GLU A 84 -0.88 -17.52 -19.48
N VAL A 85 0.27 -17.25 -18.85
CA VAL A 85 1.57 -17.23 -19.53
C VAL A 85 1.91 -18.61 -20.10
N ALA A 86 1.80 -19.66 -19.30
CA ALA A 86 2.09 -21.04 -19.72
C ALA A 86 1.24 -21.52 -20.90
N LEU A 87 0.00 -21.03 -21.00
CA LEU A 87 -0.96 -21.44 -22.03
C LEU A 87 -0.90 -20.59 -23.31
N ASN A 88 -0.51 -19.31 -23.20
CA ASN A 88 -0.70 -18.35 -24.29
C ASN A 88 0.56 -17.63 -24.75
N ILE A 89 1.68 -17.77 -24.03
CA ILE A 89 2.92 -17.06 -24.35
C ILE A 89 3.98 -18.07 -24.80
N GLU A 90 4.49 -17.88 -26.01
CA GLU A 90 5.60 -18.69 -26.52
C GLU A 90 6.85 -18.49 -25.68
N ASN A 91 7.53 -19.60 -25.41
CA ASN A 91 8.82 -19.56 -24.75
C ASN A 91 9.86 -18.97 -25.71
N PRO A 92 10.52 -17.85 -25.34
CA PRO A 92 11.46 -17.18 -26.23
C PRO A 92 12.72 -18.02 -26.55
N ALA A 93 13.01 -19.05 -25.76
CA ALA A 93 14.13 -19.96 -26.03
C ALA A 93 13.81 -21.02 -27.09
N THR A 94 12.52 -21.34 -27.29
CA THR A 94 12.08 -22.41 -28.22
C THR A 94 11.20 -21.88 -29.36
N ASN A 95 10.71 -20.65 -29.27
CA ASN A 95 9.70 -20.06 -30.16
C ASN A 95 8.46 -20.96 -30.30
N ALA A 96 8.06 -21.60 -29.20
CA ALA A 96 6.90 -22.47 -29.11
C ALA A 96 6.31 -22.41 -27.69
N LEU A 97 5.05 -22.82 -27.52
CA LEU A 97 4.48 -23.02 -26.18
C LEU A 97 5.27 -24.08 -25.42
N ASN A 98 5.32 -23.93 -24.10
CA ASN A 98 6.00 -24.88 -23.24
C ASN A 98 5.35 -26.27 -23.29
N ASP A 99 6.17 -27.31 -23.34
CA ASP A 99 5.75 -28.67 -23.02
C ASP A 99 5.49 -28.87 -21.52
N GLU A 100 5.07 -30.08 -21.13
CA GLU A 100 4.78 -30.40 -19.73
C GLU A 100 5.99 -30.24 -18.81
N GLY A 101 7.18 -30.67 -19.24
CA GLY A 101 8.39 -30.58 -18.43
C GLY A 101 8.87 -29.13 -18.25
N GLN A 102 8.75 -28.33 -19.31
CA GLN A 102 9.05 -26.90 -19.28
C GLN A 102 8.07 -26.14 -18.40
N ASN A 103 6.78 -26.48 -18.44
CA ASN A 103 5.78 -25.91 -17.54
C ASN A 103 6.01 -26.36 -16.08
N ALA A 104 6.33 -27.62 -15.83
CA ALA A 104 6.69 -28.08 -14.49
C ALA A 104 7.87 -27.28 -13.92
N ARG A 105 8.89 -27.03 -14.75
CA ARG A 105 10.04 -26.19 -14.37
C ARG A 105 9.65 -24.72 -14.13
N LEU A 106 8.79 -24.14 -14.97
CA LEU A 106 8.26 -22.78 -14.80
C LEU A 106 7.57 -22.63 -13.44
N PHE A 107 6.62 -23.52 -13.12
CA PHE A 107 5.88 -23.46 -11.86
C PHE A 107 6.77 -23.73 -10.66
N ALA A 108 7.75 -24.64 -10.76
CA ALA A 108 8.70 -24.91 -9.69
C ALA A 108 9.52 -23.66 -9.34
N PHE A 109 10.12 -23.00 -10.33
CA PHE A 109 10.93 -21.80 -10.09
C PHE A 109 10.10 -20.60 -9.65
N ALA A 110 8.94 -20.36 -10.27
CA ALA A 110 8.11 -19.23 -9.89
C ALA A 110 7.60 -19.36 -8.45
N ASN A 111 7.16 -20.55 -8.03
CA ASN A 111 6.69 -20.75 -6.66
C ASN A 111 7.81 -20.76 -5.62
N ALA A 112 9.00 -21.29 -5.96
CA ALA A 112 10.17 -21.18 -5.08
C ALA A 112 10.57 -19.72 -4.85
N ALA A 113 10.67 -18.93 -5.93
CA ALA A 113 10.99 -17.51 -5.84
C ALA A 113 9.94 -16.71 -5.06
N MET A 114 8.64 -17.01 -5.23
CA MET A 114 7.58 -16.41 -4.42
C MET A 114 7.69 -16.77 -2.93
N GLY A 115 8.11 -18.01 -2.62
CA GLY A 115 8.39 -18.44 -1.24
C GLY A 115 9.50 -17.61 -0.60
N ASP A 116 10.64 -17.48 -1.28
CA ASP A 116 11.79 -16.70 -0.80
C ASP A 116 11.44 -15.22 -0.64
N ALA A 117 10.70 -14.65 -1.60
CA ALA A 117 10.21 -13.28 -1.50
C ALA A 117 9.29 -13.07 -0.28
N GLY A 118 8.46 -14.08 0.04
CA GLY A 118 7.65 -14.09 1.26
C GLY A 118 8.51 -14.04 2.52
N ILE A 119 9.52 -14.91 2.63
CA ILE A 119 10.43 -14.97 3.78
C ILE A 119 11.14 -13.62 3.98
N LEU A 120 11.80 -13.12 2.95
CA LEU A 120 12.60 -11.89 3.02
C LEU A 120 11.72 -10.67 3.29
N SER A 121 10.56 -10.56 2.65
CA SER A 121 9.67 -9.41 2.89
C SER A 121 9.09 -9.41 4.30
N TRP A 122 8.79 -10.58 4.90
CA TRP A 122 8.37 -10.68 6.29
C TRP A 122 9.50 -10.34 7.25
N GLU A 123 10.71 -10.86 7.02
CA GLU A 123 11.88 -10.52 7.82
C GLU A 123 12.08 -9.00 7.89
N GLN A 124 12.06 -8.31 6.74
CA GLN A 124 12.27 -6.86 6.71
C GLN A 124 11.12 -6.08 7.34
N LYS A 125 9.87 -6.57 7.23
CA LYS A 125 8.71 -5.95 7.91
C LYS A 125 8.89 -5.93 9.42
N TYR A 126 9.29 -7.05 10.00
CA TYR A 126 9.49 -7.15 11.46
C TYR A 126 10.82 -6.58 11.93
N CYS A 127 11.86 -6.58 11.08
CA CYS A 127 13.13 -5.92 11.36
C CYS A 127 12.94 -4.42 11.60
N HIS A 128 12.16 -3.75 10.75
CA HIS A 128 11.98 -2.31 10.83
C HIS A 128 10.75 -1.85 11.63
N ASP A 129 9.70 -2.68 11.71
CA ASP A 129 8.44 -2.39 12.41
C ASP A 129 7.88 -0.99 12.06
N PHE A 130 7.84 -0.71 10.75
CA PHE A 130 7.34 0.56 10.24
C PHE A 130 5.82 0.64 10.32
N TRP A 131 5.33 1.83 10.66
CA TRP A 131 3.90 2.11 10.71
C TRP A 131 3.17 1.92 9.37
N ARG A 132 1.87 1.61 9.47
CA ARG A 132 0.98 1.69 8.32
C ARG A 132 0.58 3.14 8.05
N PRO A 133 0.32 3.52 6.78
CA PRO A 133 -0.08 4.89 6.43
C PRO A 133 -1.24 5.46 7.26
N VAL A 134 -2.22 4.63 7.63
CA VAL A 134 -3.34 5.07 8.48
C VAL A 134 -2.90 5.60 9.85
N VAL A 135 -1.88 4.98 10.46
CA VAL A 135 -1.29 5.48 11.71
C VAL A 135 -0.35 6.63 11.37
N GLY A 136 0.47 6.46 10.32
CA GLY A 136 1.43 7.44 9.86
C GLY A 136 0.87 8.83 9.62
N ILE A 137 -0.21 8.94 8.87
CA ILE A 137 -0.85 10.22 8.52
C ILE A 137 -1.61 10.80 9.72
N ARG A 138 -2.22 9.95 10.55
CA ARG A 138 -2.97 10.42 11.74
C ARG A 138 -2.07 10.96 12.83
N GLU A 139 -0.91 10.35 13.01
CA GLU A 139 0.05 10.64 14.08
C GLU A 139 1.35 11.27 13.56
N HIS A 140 1.35 11.80 12.32
CA HIS A 140 2.55 12.40 11.73
C HIS A 140 3.02 13.62 12.54
N ASP A 141 2.08 14.49 12.88
CA ASP A 141 2.33 15.73 13.62
C ASP A 141 2.41 15.47 15.12
N GLU A 142 3.31 16.17 15.81
CA GLU A 142 3.47 16.10 17.27
C GLU A 142 2.22 16.55 18.04
N ALA A 143 1.34 17.33 17.40
CA ALA A 143 0.05 17.70 17.95
C ALA A 143 -0.94 16.52 18.08
N TYR A 144 -0.63 15.36 17.49
CA TYR A 144 -1.44 14.16 17.55
C TYR A 144 -0.71 12.98 18.20
N GLY A 145 -1.49 12.01 18.70
CA GLY A 145 -0.99 10.77 19.30
C GLY A 145 -0.83 10.81 20.82
N PRO A 146 -0.46 9.67 21.46
CA PRO A 146 -0.47 9.53 22.92
C PRO A 146 0.53 10.42 23.68
N LYS A 147 1.53 10.94 22.98
CA LYS A 147 2.59 11.80 23.53
C LYS A 147 2.37 13.28 23.22
N ALA A 148 1.28 13.65 22.55
CA ALA A 148 1.01 15.02 22.18
C ALA A 148 0.77 15.87 23.44
N PRO A 149 1.44 17.04 23.58
CA PRO A 149 1.04 18.02 24.57
C PRO A 149 -0.38 18.52 24.21
N TYR A 150 -1.20 18.80 25.23
CA TYR A 150 -2.51 19.46 25.09
C TYR A 150 -2.42 20.76 24.24
N PRO A 151 -3.53 21.26 23.66
CA PRO A 151 -3.70 21.57 22.23
C PRO A 151 -3.20 22.96 21.80
N GLU A 152 -1.98 23.35 22.16
CA GLU A 152 -1.46 24.66 21.76
C GLU A 152 -0.84 24.65 20.35
N LYS A 153 -0.32 23.52 19.88
CA LYS A 153 0.20 23.38 18.51
C LYS A 153 -0.93 23.03 17.54
N LYS A 154 -1.17 23.89 16.54
CA LYS A 154 -1.96 23.52 15.36
C LYS A 154 -1.13 22.57 14.50
N ALA A 155 -1.68 21.40 14.22
CA ALA A 155 -1.04 20.43 13.33
C ALA A 155 -0.92 20.98 11.91
N ASN A 156 0.11 20.56 11.16
CA ASN A 156 0.20 20.86 9.74
C ASN A 156 -0.90 20.08 8.99
N PRO A 157 -1.92 20.76 8.43
CA PRO A 157 -3.01 20.11 7.72
C PRO A 157 -2.58 19.53 6.36
N GLU A 158 -1.33 19.76 5.91
CA GLU A 158 -0.76 19.18 4.68
C GLU A 158 -0.14 17.79 4.93
N ASP A 159 0.44 17.57 6.11
CA ASP A 159 1.20 16.36 6.41
C ASP A 159 0.46 15.40 7.35
N SER A 160 -0.58 15.89 8.03
CA SER A 160 -1.35 15.11 9.00
C SER A 160 -2.85 15.29 8.87
N ASP A 161 -3.60 14.24 9.23
CA ASP A 161 -5.06 14.24 9.31
C ASP A 161 -5.52 13.11 10.24
N ALA A 162 -5.97 13.48 11.44
CA ALA A 162 -6.44 12.54 12.46
C ALA A 162 -7.69 11.74 12.02
N GLY A 163 -8.48 12.29 11.09
CA GLY A 163 -9.66 11.65 10.51
C GLY A 163 -9.37 10.78 9.29
N TRP A 164 -8.13 10.77 8.78
CA TRP A 164 -7.79 10.12 7.51
C TRP A 164 -8.16 8.63 7.53
N LEU A 165 -8.87 8.18 6.50
CA LEU A 165 -9.21 6.78 6.31
C LEU A 165 -8.72 6.34 4.93
N PRO A 166 -8.07 5.17 4.81
CA PRO A 166 -7.62 4.67 3.53
C PRO A 166 -8.80 4.13 2.69
N LEU A 167 -8.57 3.95 1.38
CA LEU A 167 -9.36 3.03 0.55
C LEU A 167 -9.44 1.64 1.21
N GLY A 168 -8.32 1.20 1.79
CA GLY A 168 -8.22 0.00 2.62
C GLY A 168 -8.03 -1.28 1.81
N ALA A 169 -7.74 -2.37 2.52
CA ALA A 169 -7.70 -3.71 1.94
C ALA A 169 -9.15 -4.16 1.64
N PRO A 170 -9.48 -4.56 0.39
CA PRO A 170 -10.83 -4.97 0.04
C PRO A 170 -11.29 -6.15 0.89
N SER A 171 -12.40 -5.98 1.61
CA SER A 171 -13.05 -7.05 2.40
C SER A 171 -14.06 -7.80 1.53
N THR A 172 -13.58 -8.35 0.42
CA THR A 172 -14.40 -8.98 -0.62
C THR A 172 -15.15 -10.20 -0.08
N ASN A 173 -16.41 -10.36 -0.49
CA ASN A 173 -17.29 -11.47 -0.05
C ASN A 173 -17.56 -11.54 1.47
N LEU A 174 -17.36 -10.43 2.19
CA LEU A 174 -17.77 -10.25 3.58
C LEU A 174 -18.94 -9.26 3.67
N ARG A 175 -19.78 -9.41 4.71
CA ARG A 175 -20.84 -8.42 5.01
C ARG A 175 -20.19 -7.10 5.45
N ALA A 176 -20.82 -5.98 5.08
CA ALA A 176 -20.27 -4.62 5.18
C ALA A 176 -19.80 -4.15 6.57
N SER A 177 -20.06 -4.90 7.65
CA SER A 177 -19.69 -4.56 9.03
C SER A 177 -18.25 -4.90 9.42
N LEU A 178 -17.49 -5.62 8.58
CA LEU A 178 -16.08 -5.97 8.84
C LEU A 178 -15.18 -5.34 7.76
N LYS A 179 -14.96 -4.02 7.84
CA LYS A 179 -14.01 -3.32 6.97
C LYS A 179 -12.63 -3.33 7.62
N SER A 180 -11.69 -4.07 7.03
CA SER A 180 -10.29 -3.98 7.45
C SER A 180 -9.66 -2.69 6.93
N LEU A 181 -9.07 -1.90 7.83
CA LEU A 181 -8.32 -0.70 7.45
C LEU A 181 -6.89 -1.01 6.99
N LYS A 182 -6.35 -2.17 7.37
CA LYS A 182 -4.96 -2.55 7.13
C LYS A 182 -4.74 -4.06 7.33
N PRO A 183 -3.83 -4.70 6.58
CA PRO A 183 -3.31 -6.02 6.94
C PRO A 183 -2.58 -6.02 8.30
N ALA A 184 -2.61 -7.14 9.02
CA ALA A 184 -2.10 -7.27 10.39
C ALA A 184 -0.60 -7.64 10.46
N PHE A 185 0.24 -6.75 9.93
CA PHE A 185 1.72 -6.82 9.98
C PHE A 185 2.30 -5.44 9.65
#